data_AF-A0A351MHM9-F1
#
_entry.id   AF-A0A351MHM9-F1
#
_cell.length_a   1.000
_cell.length_b   1.000
_cell.length_c   1.000
_cell.angle_alpha   90.00
_cell.angle_beta   90.00
_cell.angle_gamma   90.00
#
_symmetry.space_group_name_H-M   'P 1'
#
loop_
_entity.id
_entity.type
_entity.pdbx_description
1 polymer ?
#
loop_
_entity_poly.entity_id
_entity_poly.type
_entity_poly.pdbx_seq_one_letter_code
_entity_poly.pdbx_strand_id
1 'polypeptide(L)'
;MAHVPKGVTTQRRTGAYGKAVFKDGTTSIWDGADITEWTFTETASFHDAESKNDLFQVKQRGRIGATASAKKLVSTPLLGKIRAGDVLTIELYGGADPDAPTTEQTTAMVSGTWLVASFGYQSPDGMETEDVQFTSSGEYTITPETASP
;
A
#
# COMPACT_ATOMS: atom_id res chain seq x y z
N MET A 1 -3.87 23.25 0.65
CA MET A 1 -3.25 22.34 1.64
C MET A 1 -4.37 21.74 2.47
N ALA A 2 -4.55 20.42 2.44
CA ALA A 2 -5.63 19.76 3.20
C ALA A 2 -5.33 19.83 4.70
N HIS A 3 -6.33 20.17 5.51
CA HIS A 3 -6.25 20.22 6.96
C HIS A 3 -6.18 18.78 7.50
N VAL A 4 -5.00 18.32 7.92
CA VAL A 4 -4.87 17.03 8.61
C VAL A 4 -5.43 17.21 10.03
N PRO A 5 -6.50 16.51 10.43
CA PRO A 5 -7.07 16.66 11.76
C PRO A 5 -6.01 16.37 12.84
N LYS A 6 -6.02 17.16 13.93
CA LYS A 6 -5.18 16.90 15.10
C LYS A 6 -5.40 15.46 15.57
N GLY A 7 -4.30 14.73 15.80
CA GLY A 7 -4.36 13.33 16.24
C GLY A 7 -4.40 12.30 15.12
N VAL A 8 -4.13 12.68 13.87
CA VAL A 8 -3.89 11.70 12.79
C VAL A 8 -2.41 11.67 12.45
N THR A 9 -1.80 10.48 12.47
CA THR A 9 -0.45 10.27 11.91
C THR A 9 -0.55 9.48 10.63
N THR A 10 0.15 9.97 9.61
CA THR A 10 0.23 9.30 8.31
C THR A 10 1.68 8.90 8.04
N GLN A 11 1.92 7.62 7.76
CA GLN A 11 3.20 7.15 7.25
C GLN A 11 3.04 6.77 5.79
N ARG A 12 3.78 7.45 4.91
CA ARG A 12 3.79 7.16 3.47
C ARG A 12 5.10 6.47 3.10
N ARG A 13 5.00 5.43 2.28
CA ARG A 13 6.11 4.72 1.66
C ARG A 13 5.87 4.65 0.17
N THR A 14 6.93 4.84 -0.60
CA THR A 14 6.91 4.80 -2.06
C THR A 14 8.15 4.07 -2.54
N GLY A 15 8.06 3.40 -3.68
CA GLY A 15 9.22 2.86 -4.37
C GLY A 15 8.97 2.77 -5.86
N ALA A 16 10.04 2.91 -6.63
CA ALA A 16 10.04 2.53 -8.03
C ALA A 16 10.47 1.06 -8.12
N TYR A 17 9.82 0.32 -9.01
CA TYR A 17 10.05 -1.11 -9.19
C TYR A 17 9.61 -1.95 -7.98
N GLY A 18 9.08 -3.13 -8.26
CA GLY A 18 8.57 -4.01 -7.21
C GLY A 18 7.83 -5.19 -7.77
N LYS A 19 7.43 -6.09 -6.88
CA LYS A 19 6.60 -7.23 -7.22
C LYS A 19 5.28 -7.12 -6.46
N ALA A 20 4.17 -7.40 -7.13
CA ALA A 20 2.91 -7.66 -6.45
C ALA A 20 2.46 -9.09 -6.71
N VAL A 21 1.97 -9.72 -5.66
CA VAL A 21 1.29 -11.01 -5.73
C VAL A 21 -0.13 -10.81 -5.23
N PHE A 22 -1.11 -11.15 -6.06
CA PHE A 22 -2.52 -11.15 -5.68
C PHE A 22 -2.99 -12.59 -5.51
N LYS A 23 -3.60 -12.87 -4.36
CA LYS A 23 -4.14 -14.18 -4.02
C LYS A 23 -5.62 -14.06 -3.65
N ASP A 24 -6.42 -15.00 -4.17
CA ASP A 24 -7.76 -15.28 -3.66
C ASP A 24 -7.65 -16.51 -2.74
N GLY A 25 -7.76 -16.26 -1.44
CA GLY A 25 -7.36 -17.21 -0.41
C GLY A 25 -5.91 -17.65 -0.59
N THR A 26 -5.69 -18.92 -0.92
CA THR A 26 -4.36 -19.51 -1.13
C THR A 26 -3.93 -19.56 -2.59
N THR A 27 -4.82 -19.23 -3.53
CA THR A 27 -4.55 -19.35 -4.97
C THR A 27 -3.99 -18.04 -5.50
N SER A 28 -2.78 -18.07 -6.05
CA SER A 28 -2.23 -16.91 -6.78
C SER A 28 -3.06 -16.66 -8.03
N ILE A 29 -3.82 -15.57 -8.03
CA ILE A 29 -4.48 -15.04 -9.24
C ILE A 29 -3.45 -14.34 -10.11
N TRP A 30 -2.38 -13.84 -9.46
CA TRP A 30 -1.31 -13.14 -10.11
C TRP A 30 -0.02 -13.25 -9.31
N ASP A 31 1.03 -13.72 -9.98
CA ASP A 31 2.38 -13.83 -9.43
C ASP A 31 3.34 -13.09 -10.38
N GLY A 32 3.74 -11.88 -10.01
CA GLY A 32 4.87 -11.21 -10.67
C GLY A 32 4.54 -10.19 -11.75
N ALA A 33 3.77 -9.14 -11.47
CA ALA A 33 4.08 -7.92 -12.21
C ALA A 33 5.25 -7.21 -11.61
N ASP A 34 6.12 -6.82 -12.54
CA ASP A 34 6.99 -5.67 -12.41
C ASP A 34 6.09 -4.43 -12.24
N ILE A 35 5.87 -4.05 -10.99
CA ILE A 35 5.22 -2.79 -10.65
C ILE A 35 6.23 -1.71 -10.97
N THR A 36 5.89 -0.71 -11.77
CA THR A 36 6.78 0.42 -12.05
C THR A 36 6.72 1.46 -10.92
N GLU A 37 5.59 1.56 -10.22
CA GLU A 37 5.39 2.49 -9.11
C GLU A 37 4.43 1.91 -8.08
N TRP A 38 4.77 1.99 -6.80
CA TRP A 38 3.84 1.68 -5.71
C TRP A 38 3.85 2.75 -4.63
N THR A 39 2.71 2.92 -3.97
CA THR A 39 2.57 3.76 -2.78
C THR A 39 1.84 2.96 -1.70
N PHE A 40 2.29 3.07 -0.46
CA PHE A 40 1.58 2.61 0.73
C PHE A 40 1.42 3.78 1.69
N THR A 41 0.23 3.95 2.24
CA THR A 41 -0.08 5.00 3.20
C THR A 41 -0.83 4.41 4.39
N GLU A 42 -0.17 4.32 5.53
CA GLU A 42 -0.81 3.99 6.81
C GLU A 42 -1.34 5.26 7.47
N THR A 43 -2.59 5.23 7.92
CA THR A 43 -3.25 6.30 8.66
C THR A 43 -3.71 5.75 10.01
N ALA A 44 -3.20 6.34 11.09
CA ALA A 44 -3.66 6.04 12.45
C ALA A 44 -4.34 7.27 13.03
N SER A 45 -5.56 7.11 13.56
CA SER A 45 -6.20 8.12 14.39
C SER A 45 -5.86 7.92 15.86
N PHE A 46 -5.81 9.01 16.61
CA PHE A 46 -5.68 9.05 18.05
C PHE A 46 -6.79 9.93 18.60
N HIS A 47 -7.44 9.47 19.66
CA HIS A 47 -8.48 10.23 20.35
C HIS A 47 -8.00 10.53 21.77
N ASP A 48 -8.40 11.68 22.29
CA ASP A 48 -8.13 12.02 23.68
C ASP A 48 -8.93 11.06 24.55
N ALA A 49 -8.24 10.34 25.43
CA ALA A 49 -8.89 9.53 26.44
C ALA A 49 -9.39 10.45 27.54
N GLU A 50 -10.61 10.22 28.04
CA GLU A 50 -11.07 10.90 29.25
C GLU A 50 -10.13 10.57 30.41
N SER A 51 -9.29 11.53 30.77
CA SER A 51 -8.46 11.48 31.98
C SER A 51 -9.17 12.27 33.07
N LYS A 52 -9.30 11.69 34.28
CA LYS A 52 -9.76 12.43 35.47
C LYS A 52 -8.70 13.40 36.01
N ASN A 53 -7.54 13.48 35.37
CA ASN A 53 -6.40 14.25 35.81
C ASN A 53 -5.88 15.11 34.64
N ASP A 54 -6.15 16.42 34.71
CA ASP A 54 -5.87 17.40 33.64
C ASP A 54 -4.37 17.67 33.41
N LEU A 55 -3.50 17.10 34.26
CA LEU A 55 -2.05 17.31 34.19
C LEU A 55 -1.37 16.54 33.05
N PHE A 56 -2.01 15.52 32.48
CA PHE A 56 -1.46 14.73 31.38
C PHE A 56 -2.56 14.40 30.36
N GLN A 57 -2.31 14.74 29.08
CA GLN A 57 -3.14 14.26 27.98
C GLN A 57 -2.80 12.80 27.69
N VAL A 58 -3.76 11.90 27.94
CA VAL A 58 -3.65 10.50 27.53
C VAL A 58 -4.28 10.36 26.16
N LYS A 59 -3.49 9.92 25.17
CA LYS A 59 -4.02 9.62 23.82
C LYS A 59 -4.29 8.13 23.70
N GLN A 60 -5.53 7.77 23.40
CA GLN A 60 -5.90 6.41 23.01
C GLN A 60 -5.75 6.24 21.49
N ARG A 61 -5.13 5.14 21.10
CA ARG A 61 -4.96 4.77 19.69
C ARG A 61 -6.33 4.37 19.14
N GLY A 62 -6.79 5.10 18.13
CA GLY A 62 -8.04 4.88 17.44
C GLY A 62 -7.88 3.90 16.27
N ARG A 63 -8.67 4.11 15.21
CA ARG A 63 -8.66 3.22 14.04
C ARG A 63 -7.34 3.36 13.28
N ILE A 64 -6.74 2.22 12.97
CA ILE A 64 -5.63 2.12 12.03
C ILE A 64 -6.21 1.60 10.71
N GLY A 65 -5.88 2.27 9.61
CA GLY A 65 -6.20 1.82 8.27
C GLY A 65 -5.06 2.14 7.33
N ALA A 66 -4.98 1.45 6.21
CA ALA A 66 -3.99 1.71 5.19
C ALA A 66 -4.63 1.75 3.80
N THR A 67 -4.03 2.53 2.92
CA THR A 67 -4.31 2.48 1.48
C THR A 67 -3.03 2.17 0.75
N ALA A 68 -3.13 1.42 -0.34
CA ALA A 68 -1.99 1.16 -1.21
C ALA A 68 -2.38 1.39 -2.68
N SER A 69 -1.41 1.69 -3.53
CA SER A 69 -1.57 1.71 -4.97
C SER A 69 -0.39 1.02 -5.63
N ALA A 70 -0.64 0.40 -6.77
CA ALA A 70 0.37 -0.21 -7.62
C ALA A 70 0.06 0.10 -9.08
N LYS A 71 1.07 0.56 -9.81
CA LYS A 71 1.01 0.85 -11.24
C LYS A 71 2.06 0.04 -11.99
N LYS A 72 1.71 -0.49 -13.15
CA LYS A 72 2.59 -1.31 -14.00
C LYS A 72 2.42 -1.03 -15.47
N LEU A 73 3.37 -1.48 -16.27
CA LEU A 73 3.21 -1.69 -17.71
C LEU A 73 2.48 -3.01 -17.99
N VAL A 74 1.62 -3.03 -18.99
CA VAL A 74 0.82 -4.21 -19.36
C VAL A 74 1.66 -5.15 -20.20
N SER A 75 2.27 -6.13 -19.55
CA SER A 75 2.84 -7.32 -20.20
C SER A 75 1.87 -8.51 -20.15
N THR A 76 1.04 -8.58 -19.11
CA THR A 76 -0.07 -9.52 -18.96
C THR A 76 -1.22 -8.78 -18.28
N PRO A 77 -2.38 -8.61 -18.93
CA PRO A 77 -3.47 -7.82 -18.37
C PRO A 77 -4.10 -8.48 -17.14
N LEU A 78 -4.35 -7.66 -16.13
CA LEU A 78 -5.18 -7.96 -14.96
C LEU A 78 -6.67 -7.76 -15.27
N LEU A 79 -6.98 -7.05 -16.37
CA LEU A 79 -8.35 -6.80 -16.81
C LEU A 79 -9.17 -8.11 -16.86
N GLY A 80 -10.23 -8.18 -16.06
CA GLY A 80 -11.12 -9.34 -15.97
C GLY A 80 -10.75 -10.37 -14.90
N LYS A 81 -9.56 -10.28 -14.28
CA LYS A 81 -9.14 -11.13 -13.15
C LYS A 81 -9.39 -10.50 -11.78
N ILE A 82 -9.37 -9.17 -11.72
CA ILE A 82 -9.67 -8.39 -10.52
C ILE A 82 -10.71 -7.32 -10.85
N ARG A 83 -11.52 -6.96 -9.87
CA ARG A 83 -12.57 -5.95 -9.95
C ARG A 83 -12.59 -5.10 -8.69
N ALA A 84 -13.07 -3.86 -8.82
CA ALA A 84 -13.37 -3.04 -7.65
C ALA A 84 -14.43 -3.76 -6.79
N GLY A 85 -14.17 -3.85 -5.48
CA GLY A 85 -14.99 -4.60 -4.54
C GLY A 85 -14.42 -5.98 -4.17
N ASP A 86 -13.46 -6.51 -4.94
CA ASP A 86 -12.82 -7.78 -4.60
C ASP A 86 -11.99 -7.64 -3.31
N VAL A 87 -11.99 -8.69 -2.48
CA VAL A 87 -11.15 -8.78 -1.28
C VAL A 87 -10.06 -9.80 -1.54
N LEU A 88 -8.81 -9.33 -1.58
CA LEU A 88 -7.64 -10.11 -1.99
C LEU A 88 -6.56 -10.09 -0.91
N THR A 89 -5.80 -11.18 -0.82
CA THR A 89 -4.52 -11.11 -0.12
C THR A 89 -3.48 -10.54 -1.07
N ILE A 90 -2.79 -9.49 -0.64
CA ILE A 90 -1.82 -8.77 -1.46
C ILE A 90 -0.49 -8.74 -0.74
N GLU A 91 0.55 -9.15 -1.45
CA GLU A 91 1.94 -8.98 -1.05
C GLU A 91 2.58 -7.96 -2.00
N LEU A 92 2.91 -6.78 -1.48
CA LEU A 92 3.63 -5.73 -2.20
C LEU A 92 5.09 -5.78 -1.74
N TYR A 93 5.98 -6.11 -2.66
CA TYR A 93 7.41 -6.10 -2.46
C TYR A 93 7.96 -4.81 -3.05
N GLY A 94 8.36 -3.89 -2.18
CA GLY A 94 9.04 -2.67 -2.61
C GLY A 94 10.43 -2.98 -3.13
N GLY A 95 10.69 -2.67 -4.39
CA GLY A 95 12.01 -2.73 -4.98
C GLY A 95 12.83 -1.48 -4.69
N ALA A 96 14.14 -1.68 -4.73
CA ALA A 96 15.14 -0.63 -4.88
C ALA A 96 14.98 0.02 -6.26
N ASP A 97 14.79 1.33 -6.32
CA ASP A 97 14.97 2.06 -7.59
C ASP A 97 16.47 2.05 -7.92
N PRO A 98 16.94 1.37 -8.99
CA PRO A 98 18.38 1.30 -9.27
C PRO A 98 19.01 2.68 -9.49
N ASP A 99 18.21 3.69 -9.82
CA ASP A 99 18.66 5.05 -10.10
C ASP A 99 18.46 6.01 -8.90
N ALA A 100 17.74 5.61 -7.84
CA ALA A 100 17.56 6.45 -6.65
C ALA A 100 18.74 6.32 -5.67
N PRO A 101 19.10 7.40 -4.95
CA PRO A 101 20.10 7.31 -3.89
C PRO A 101 19.70 6.26 -2.84
N THR A 102 20.62 5.36 -2.50
CA THR A 102 20.39 4.18 -1.63
C THR A 102 19.85 4.52 -0.24
N THR A 103 20.03 5.76 0.22
CA THR A 103 19.52 6.25 1.51
C THR A 103 18.01 6.51 1.54
N GLU A 104 17.34 6.60 0.39
CA GLU A 104 15.88 6.84 0.30
C GLU A 104 15.09 5.58 -0.03
N GLN A 105 15.78 4.46 -0.27
CA GLN A 105 15.13 3.23 -0.68
C GLN A 105 14.64 2.45 0.53
N THR A 106 13.33 2.24 0.60
CA THR A 106 12.75 1.32 1.59
C THR A 106 12.31 0.06 0.87
N THR A 107 13.14 -0.98 0.91
CA THR A 107 12.70 -2.33 0.58
C THR A 107 11.79 -2.80 1.72
N ALA A 108 10.50 -2.89 1.45
CA ALA A 108 9.53 -3.36 2.44
C ALA A 108 8.53 -4.27 1.75
N MET A 109 8.24 -5.39 2.40
CA MET A 109 7.11 -6.22 2.05
C MET A 109 5.90 -5.77 2.88
N VAL A 110 4.82 -5.36 2.20
CA VAL A 110 3.52 -5.16 2.82
C VAL A 110 2.63 -6.34 2.44
N SER A 111 2.18 -7.11 3.42
CA SER A 111 1.29 -8.26 3.21
C SER A 111 0.02 -8.09 4.03
N GLY A 112 -1.14 -8.41 3.47
CA GLY A 112 -2.39 -8.35 4.23
C GLY A 112 -3.61 -8.63 3.36
N THR A 113 -4.80 -8.47 3.96
CA THR A 113 -6.08 -8.58 3.24
C THR A 113 -6.59 -7.19 2.86
N TRP A 114 -6.84 -6.99 1.57
CA TRP A 114 -7.13 -5.70 0.98
C TRP A 114 -8.41 -5.74 0.15
N LEU A 115 -9.21 -4.69 0.26
CA LEU A 115 -10.29 -4.40 -0.66
C LEU A 115 -9.73 -3.66 -1.87
N VAL A 116 -9.99 -4.14 -3.09
CA VAL A 116 -9.72 -3.41 -4.33
C VAL A 116 -10.68 -2.24 -4.42
N ALA A 117 -10.18 -1.02 -4.18
CA ALA A 117 -10.98 0.20 -4.21
C ALA A 117 -11.25 0.66 -5.64
N SER A 118 -10.24 0.58 -6.51
CA SER A 118 -10.38 0.92 -7.92
C SER A 118 -9.35 0.16 -8.77
N PHE A 119 -9.69 -0.01 -10.05
CA PHE A 119 -8.83 -0.58 -11.08
C PHE A 119 -8.96 0.28 -12.32
N GLY A 120 -7.83 0.69 -12.88
CA GLY A 120 -7.74 1.54 -14.06
C GLY A 120 -6.81 0.94 -15.10
N TYR A 121 -7.18 1.11 -16.37
CA TYR A 121 -6.34 0.79 -17.51
C TYR A 121 -6.13 2.06 -18.32
N GLN A 122 -4.89 2.36 -18.68
CA GLN A 122 -4.53 3.55 -19.44
C GLN A 122 -3.53 3.16 -20.52
N SER A 123 -3.67 3.73 -21.73
CA SER A 123 -2.70 3.53 -22.81
C SER A 123 -2.17 4.87 -23.35
N PRO A 124 -1.50 5.68 -22.52
CA PRO A 124 -0.84 6.90 -23.00
C PRO A 124 0.31 6.52 -23.94
N ASP A 125 0.36 7.17 -25.10
CA ASP A 125 1.48 7.10 -26.05
C ASP A 125 1.84 5.67 -26.56
N GLY A 126 0.85 4.77 -26.57
CA GLY A 126 1.03 3.38 -27.00
C GLY A 126 1.65 2.46 -25.95
N MET A 127 1.94 2.96 -24.75
CA MET A 127 2.31 2.14 -23.59
C MET A 127 1.09 1.87 -22.73
N GLU A 128 0.67 0.62 -22.69
CA GLU A 128 -0.44 0.16 -21.86
C GLU A 128 0.01 0.05 -20.40
N THR A 129 -0.76 0.62 -19.49
CA THR A 129 -0.53 0.65 -18.04
C THR A 129 -1.78 0.26 -17.28
N GLU A 130 -1.59 -0.42 -16.15
CA GLU A 130 -2.65 -0.74 -15.20
C GLU A 130 -2.34 -0.10 -13.86
N ASP A 131 -3.34 0.53 -13.25
CA ASP A 131 -3.30 1.11 -11.91
C ASP A 131 -4.34 0.41 -11.04
N VAL A 132 -3.93 0.01 -9.84
CA VAL A 132 -4.82 -0.63 -8.88
C VAL A 132 -4.67 0.06 -7.53
N GLN A 133 -5.81 0.42 -6.93
CA GLN A 133 -5.86 1.03 -5.61
C GLN A 133 -6.54 0.10 -4.62
N PHE A 134 -6.02 0.08 -3.40
CA PHE A 134 -6.40 -0.84 -2.35
C PHE A 134 -6.66 -0.11 -1.04
N THR A 135 -7.61 -0.63 -0.26
CA THR A 135 -7.84 -0.22 1.13
C THR A 135 -7.73 -1.43 2.04
N SER A 136 -7.05 -1.30 3.18
CA SER A 136 -6.92 -2.38 4.15
C SER A 136 -8.31 -2.81 4.63
N SER A 137 -8.62 -4.09 4.48
CA SER A 137 -9.89 -4.69 4.93
C SER A 137 -9.74 -5.47 6.25
N GLY A 138 -8.51 -5.69 6.69
CA GLY A 138 -8.17 -6.36 7.93
C GLY A 138 -6.75 -6.02 8.38
N GLU A 139 -6.14 -6.94 9.15
CA GLU A 139 -4.75 -6.81 9.56
C GLU A 139 -3.80 -6.89 8.37
N TYR A 140 -2.69 -6.16 8.48
CA TYR A 140 -1.59 -6.20 7.54
C TYR A 140 -0.27 -6.20 8.31
N THR A 141 0.75 -6.80 7.71
CA THR A 141 2.10 -6.86 8.22
C THR A 141 3.01 -6.06 7.30
N ILE A 142 3.90 -5.29 7.91
CA ILE A 142 4.97 -4.60 7.22
C ILE A 142 6.27 -5.25 7.66
N THR A 143 6.94 -5.93 6.73
CA THR A 143 8.27 -6.52 6.97
C THR A 143 9.30 -5.62 6.29
N PRO A 144 10.17 -4.93 7.05
CA PRO A 144 11.32 -4.25 6.46
C PRO A 144 12.25 -5.32 5.89
N GLU A 145 12.63 -5.18 4.62
CA GLU A 145 13.86 -5.80 4.16
C GLU A 145 14.97 -4.81 4.49
N THR A 146 15.85 -5.15 5.43
CA THR A 146 17.14 -4.48 5.49
C THR A 146 17.88 -4.81 4.20
N ALA A 147 18.16 -3.82 3.37
CA ALA A 147 19.17 -3.97 2.32
C ALA A 147 20.41 -4.57 2.99
N SER A 148 20.82 -5.77 2.57
CA SER A 148 22.08 -6.33 3.06
C SER A 148 23.21 -5.35 2.70
N PRO A 149 24.10 -5.01 3.65
CA PRO A 149 25.18 -4.05 3.43
C PRO A 149 26.16 -4.51 2.35
#